data_AF-A0A1H7GR05-F1
#
_entry.id   AF-A0A1H7GR05-F1
#
_cell.length_a   1.000
_cell.length_b   1.000
_cell.length_c   1.000
_cell.angle_alpha   90.00
_cell.angle_beta   90.00
_cell.angle_gamma   90.00
#
_symmetry.space_group_name_H-M   'P 1'
#
loop_
_entity.id
_entity.type
_entity.pdbx_description
1 polymer ?
#
loop_
_entity_poly.entity_id
_entity_poly.type
_entity_poly.pdbx_seq_one_letter_code
_entity_poly.pdbx_strand_id
1 'polypeptide(L)'
;MKELTLAIVGIDFPNNDRARSNRRSELMLLTSGALMALVPEPRNPVDPQAVAVFSPSGLQVGYLSAERAPWIGARIRAGDEVVAVLQGVVGGAGYLRVRIGGGAPTLPAVRERDEEDAGEVDFWPDPDGPEFGA
;
A
#
# COMPACT_ATOMS: atom_id res chain seq x y z
N MET A 1 10.31 -8.21 -20.70
CA MET A 1 9.25 -7.77 -19.77
C MET A 1 9.67 -8.16 -18.36
N LYS A 2 9.53 -7.28 -17.37
CA LYS A 2 9.96 -7.54 -15.99
C LYS A 2 8.87 -7.10 -15.02
N GLU A 3 8.53 -7.99 -14.10
CA GLU A 3 7.65 -7.70 -12.98
C GLU A 3 8.39 -7.88 -11.67
N LEU A 4 8.05 -7.07 -10.67
CA LEU A 4 8.65 -7.11 -9.35
C LEU A 4 7.69 -6.56 -8.30
N THR A 5 7.94 -6.94 -7.05
CA THR A 5 7.25 -6.36 -5.89
C THR A 5 8.13 -5.29 -5.27
N LEU A 6 7.53 -4.14 -4.94
CA LEU A 6 8.19 -2.99 -4.33
C LEU A 6 7.50 -2.63 -3.01
N ALA A 7 8.29 -2.23 -2.01
CA ALA A 7 7.76 -1.74 -0.75
C ALA A 7 7.43 -0.24 -0.83
N ILE A 8 6.28 0.12 -0.24
CA ILE A 8 5.88 1.48 0.10
C ILE A 8 6.30 1.69 1.56
N VAL A 9 7.20 2.64 1.77
CA VAL A 9 7.70 3.04 3.09
C VAL A 9 7.11 4.39 3.51
N GLY A 10 7.17 4.66 4.82
CA GLY A 10 6.70 5.91 5.39
C GLY A 10 5.18 6.06 5.45
N ILE A 11 4.46 4.92 5.51
CA ILE A 11 3.00 4.86 5.56
C ILE A 11 2.42 5.30 6.91
N ASP A 12 3.21 5.26 7.98
CA ASP A 12 2.76 5.67 9.32
C ASP A 12 2.99 7.17 9.59
N PHE A 13 3.59 7.90 8.63
CA PHE A 13 3.74 9.35 8.71
C PHE A 13 2.52 10.04 8.10
N PRO A 14 1.92 11.03 8.79
CA PRO A 14 0.82 11.81 8.21
C PRO A 14 1.31 12.69 7.05
N ASN A 15 0.41 13.03 6.14
CA ASN A 15 0.67 14.05 5.13
C ASN A 15 0.76 15.46 5.75
N ASN A 16 1.38 16.38 5.00
CA ASN A 16 1.54 17.78 5.39
C ASN A 16 0.36 18.68 4.98
N ASP A 17 -0.77 18.06 4.63
CA ASP A 17 -2.02 18.77 4.37
C ASP A 17 -2.67 19.24 5.68
N ARG A 18 -3.61 20.20 5.58
CA ARG A 18 -4.29 20.76 6.76
C ARG A 18 -5.01 19.69 7.59
N ALA A 19 -5.54 18.67 6.93
CA ALA A 19 -6.25 17.56 7.56
C ALA A 19 -5.30 16.51 8.18
N ARG A 20 -3.99 16.59 7.94
CA ARG A 20 -2.98 15.60 8.33
C ARG A 20 -3.41 14.18 7.96
N SER A 21 -3.82 14.01 6.71
CA SER A 21 -4.40 12.76 6.22
C SER A 21 -3.48 11.57 6.49
N ASN A 22 -4.10 10.46 6.90
CA ASN A 22 -3.40 9.26 7.34
C ASN A 22 -3.15 8.34 6.14
N ARG A 23 -1.86 8.20 5.76
CA ARG A 23 -1.42 7.40 4.62
C ARG A 23 -1.74 5.91 4.76
N ARG A 24 -1.57 5.36 5.98
CA ARG A 24 -1.88 3.96 6.28
C ARG A 24 -3.38 3.71 6.14
N SER A 25 -4.22 4.59 6.69
CA SER A 25 -5.68 4.46 6.58
C SER A 25 -6.13 4.47 5.13
N GLU A 26 -5.58 5.35 4.30
CA GLU A 26 -5.85 5.36 2.85
C GLU A 26 -5.50 4.01 2.20
N LEU A 27 -4.30 3.47 2.45
CA LEU A 27 -3.89 2.18 1.88
C LEU A 27 -4.78 1.02 2.31
N MET A 28 -5.25 1.02 3.57
CA MET A 28 -6.11 -0.05 4.11
C MET A 28 -7.52 -0.05 3.52
N LEU A 29 -7.98 1.09 2.97
CA LEU A 29 -9.29 1.21 2.33
C LEU A 29 -9.27 0.79 0.85
N LEU A 30 -8.08 0.64 0.27
CA LEU A 30 -7.93 0.25 -1.14
C LEU A 30 -7.94 -1.27 -1.30
N THR A 31 -8.62 -1.73 -2.34
CA THR A 31 -8.58 -3.14 -2.75
C THR A 31 -7.23 -3.48 -3.38
N SER A 32 -6.75 -4.71 -3.15
CA SER A 32 -5.64 -5.27 -3.93
C SER A 32 -5.96 -5.17 -5.44
N GLY A 33 -5.01 -4.70 -6.23
CA GLY A 33 -5.17 -4.39 -7.65
C GLY A 33 -5.47 -2.92 -7.94
N ALA A 34 -5.73 -2.09 -6.93
CA ALA A 34 -5.90 -0.65 -7.12
C ALA A 34 -4.68 -0.05 -7.84
N LEU A 35 -4.91 0.75 -8.88
CA LEU A 35 -3.86 1.41 -9.64
C LEU A 35 -3.21 2.53 -8.80
N MET A 36 -1.89 2.51 -8.72
CA MET A 36 -1.12 3.46 -7.90
C MET A 36 -0.21 4.28 -8.81
N ALA A 37 -0.14 5.59 -8.57
CA ALA A 37 0.74 6.46 -9.35
C ALA A 37 2.13 6.56 -8.69
N LEU A 38 3.17 6.47 -9.52
CA LEU A 38 4.57 6.62 -9.12
C LEU A 38 5.11 7.93 -9.68
N VAL A 39 5.52 8.85 -8.80
CA VAL A 39 5.92 10.20 -9.18
C VAL A 39 7.35 10.47 -8.67
N PRO A 40 8.35 10.56 -9.56
CA PRO A 40 9.70 10.97 -9.16
C PRO A 40 9.72 12.41 -8.63
N GLU A 41 10.44 12.64 -7.53
CA GLU A 41 10.59 13.95 -6.90
C GLU A 41 12.06 14.42 -6.90
N PRO A 42 12.61 14.86 -8.04
CA PRO A 42 14.02 15.27 -8.15
C PRO A 42 14.40 16.50 -7.30
N ARG A 43 13.40 17.21 -6.77
CA ARG A 43 13.56 18.39 -5.91
C ARG A 43 13.22 18.09 -4.45
N ASN A 44 13.03 16.81 -4.09
CA ASN A 44 12.79 16.44 -2.70
C ASN A 44 14.02 16.84 -1.85
N PRO A 45 13.82 17.53 -0.72
CA PRO A 45 14.92 18.08 0.07
C PRO A 45 15.72 17.01 0.83
N VAL A 46 15.18 15.81 1.00
CA VAL A 46 15.81 14.71 1.73
C VAL A 46 16.50 13.74 0.78
N ASP A 47 15.82 13.34 -0.30
CA ASP A 47 16.34 12.39 -1.29
C ASP A 47 15.94 12.77 -2.73
N PRO A 48 16.85 13.30 -3.57
CA PRO A 48 16.57 13.62 -4.97
C PRO A 48 16.21 12.41 -5.86
N GLN A 49 16.39 11.18 -5.39
CA GLN A 49 15.94 9.97 -6.09
C GLN A 49 14.60 9.45 -5.58
N ALA A 50 13.95 10.15 -4.65
CA ALA A 50 12.66 9.76 -4.11
C ALA A 50 11.60 9.59 -5.21
N VAL A 51 10.77 8.56 -5.05
CA VAL A 51 9.58 8.32 -5.88
C VAL A 51 8.39 8.22 -4.93
N ALA A 52 7.54 9.24 -4.97
CA ALA A 52 6.31 9.29 -4.20
C ALA A 52 5.27 8.33 -4.79
N VAL A 53 4.47 7.75 -3.92
CA VAL A 53 3.37 6.84 -4.27
C VAL A 53 2.07 7.51 -3.93
N PHE A 54 1.16 7.57 -4.90
CA PHE A 54 -0.18 8.16 -4.75
C PHE A 54 -1.28 7.12 -4.99
N SER A 55 -2.34 7.20 -4.20
CA SER A 55 -3.57 6.42 -4.38
C SER A 55 -4.37 6.91 -5.59
N PRO A 56 -5.39 6.16 -6.05
CA PRO A 56 -6.30 6.61 -7.09
C PRO A 56 -7.02 7.93 -6.78
N SER A 57 -7.21 8.25 -5.50
CA SER A 57 -7.85 9.50 -5.05
C SER A 57 -6.90 10.71 -5.11
N GLY A 58 -5.63 10.49 -5.48
CA GLY A 58 -4.60 11.52 -5.53
C GLY A 58 -3.94 11.78 -4.17
N LEU A 59 -4.19 10.93 -3.16
CA LEU A 59 -3.56 11.07 -1.86
C LEU A 59 -2.18 10.42 -1.84
N GLN A 60 -1.16 11.13 -1.35
CA GLN A 60 0.15 10.52 -1.15
C GLN A 60 0.06 9.48 -0.03
N VAL A 61 0.49 8.25 -0.32
CA VAL A 61 0.44 7.12 0.63
C VAL A 61 1.83 6.68 1.10
N GLY A 62 2.89 7.24 0.53
CA GLY A 62 4.26 7.01 0.96
C GLY A 62 5.27 7.23 -0.15
N TYR A 63 6.40 6.54 -0.04
CA TYR A 63 7.47 6.54 -1.03
C TYR A 63 7.89 5.11 -1.33
N LEU A 64 8.48 4.87 -2.51
CA LEU A 64 9.23 3.63 -2.74
C LEU A 64 10.43 3.56 -1.80
N SER A 65 10.84 2.35 -1.43
CA SER A 65 12.08 2.17 -0.66
C SER A 65 13.28 2.79 -1.39
N ALA A 66 14.19 3.41 -0.64
CA ALA A 66 15.36 4.11 -1.19
C ALA A 66 16.26 3.21 -2.06
N GLU A 67 16.29 1.90 -1.78
CA GLU A 67 17.02 0.92 -2.60
C GLU A 67 16.48 0.84 -4.04
N ARG A 68 15.16 0.97 -4.22
CA ARG A 68 14.48 0.75 -5.52
C ARG A 68 14.09 2.04 -6.22
N ALA A 69 13.92 3.13 -5.47
CA ALA A 69 13.49 4.42 -6.00
C ALA A 69 14.39 4.94 -7.15
N PRO A 70 15.74 4.90 -7.08
CA PRO A 70 16.59 5.39 -8.18
C PRO A 70 16.38 4.62 -9.48
N TRP A 71 16.27 3.29 -9.41
CA TRP A 71 16.11 2.43 -10.58
C TRP A 71 14.74 2.63 -11.23
N ILE A 72 13.66 2.65 -10.43
CA ILE A 72 12.31 2.90 -10.94
C ILE A 72 12.18 4.31 -11.49
N GLY A 73 12.69 5.32 -10.78
CA GLY A 73 12.70 6.70 -11.24
C GLY A 73 13.46 6.86 -12.56
N ALA A 74 14.56 6.14 -12.77
CA ALA A 74 15.28 6.12 -14.04
C ALA A 74 14.44 5.52 -15.18
N ARG A 75 13.70 4.43 -14.94
CA ARG A 75 12.78 3.85 -15.96
C ARG A 75 11.68 4.83 -16.35
N ILE A 76 11.04 5.47 -15.36
CA ILE A 76 10.00 6.47 -15.59
C ILE A 76 10.55 7.63 -16.43
N ARG A 77 11.74 8.16 -16.08
CA ARG A 77 12.39 9.25 -16.84
C ARG A 77 12.81 8.85 -18.25
N ALA A 78 13.14 7.59 -18.48
CA ALA A 78 13.46 7.06 -19.80
C ALA A 78 12.21 6.90 -20.70
N GLY A 79 11.00 7.14 -20.17
CA GLY A 79 9.74 6.99 -20.89
C GLY A 79 9.23 5.55 -20.94
N ASP A 80 9.79 4.64 -20.11
CA ASP A 80 9.24 3.29 -20.00
C ASP A 80 7.82 3.35 -19.42
N GLU A 81 6.92 2.53 -19.96
CA GLU A 81 5.61 2.30 -19.35
C GLU A 81 5.78 1.49 -18.06
N VAL A 82 5.53 2.13 -16.92
CA VAL A 82 5.61 1.55 -15.58
C VAL A 82 4.22 1.55 -14.96
N VAL A 83 3.63 0.36 -14.82
CA VAL A 83 2.31 0.18 -14.22
C VAL A 83 2.48 -0.41 -12.83
N ALA A 84 1.89 0.24 -11.82
CA ALA A 84 1.92 -0.20 -10.44
C ALA A 84 0.51 -0.44 -9.91
N VAL A 85 0.29 -1.58 -9.26
CA VAL A 85 -0.94 -1.90 -8.55
C VAL A 85 -0.65 -2.23 -7.09
N LEU A 86 -1.56 -1.89 -6.20
CA LEU A 86 -1.49 -2.27 -4.80
C LEU A 86 -1.58 -3.79 -4.67
N GLN A 87 -0.60 -4.42 -4.02
CA GLN A 87 -0.66 -5.83 -3.68
C GLN A 87 -1.32 -6.03 -2.31
N GLY A 88 -1.03 -5.14 -1.36
CA GLY A 88 -1.64 -5.12 -0.03
C GLY A 88 -0.75 -4.42 1.00
N VAL A 89 -1.20 -4.44 2.25
CA VAL A 89 -0.46 -3.92 3.42
C VAL A 89 -0.15 -5.08 4.35
N VAL A 90 1.11 -5.23 4.75
CA VAL A 90 1.55 -6.26 5.71
C VAL A 90 2.48 -5.61 6.72
N GLY A 91 2.15 -5.73 8.01
CA GLY A 91 2.92 -5.12 9.09
C GLY A 91 2.98 -3.59 8.95
N GLY A 92 4.19 -3.02 8.87
CA GLY A 92 4.43 -1.58 8.75
C GLY A 92 4.66 -1.07 7.33
N ALA A 93 4.36 -1.86 6.29
CA ALA A 93 4.62 -1.48 4.90
C ALA A 93 3.46 -1.83 3.96
N GLY A 94 3.28 -0.99 2.95
CA GLY A 94 2.48 -1.32 1.77
C GLY A 94 3.35 -2.00 0.72
N TYR A 95 2.75 -2.78 -0.17
CA TYR A 95 3.47 -3.45 -1.25
C TYR A 95 2.77 -3.19 -2.59
N LEU A 96 3.57 -2.89 -3.61
CA LEU A 96 3.13 -2.72 -4.99
C LEU A 96 3.61 -3.88 -5.83
N ARG A 97 2.77 -4.34 -6.75
CA ARG A 97 3.22 -5.13 -7.90
C ARG A 97 3.44 -4.17 -9.07
N VAL A 98 4.65 -4.17 -9.62
CA VAL A 98 5.05 -3.27 -10.71
C VAL A 98 5.45 -4.05 -11.94
N ARG A 99 5.01 -3.59 -13.11
CA ARG A 99 5.39 -4.09 -14.42
C ARG A 99 6.02 -2.98 -15.25
N ILE A 100 7.12 -3.31 -15.93
CA ILE A 100 7.85 -2.40 -16.83
C ILE A 100 7.81 -2.95 -18.25
N GLY A 101 7.49 -2.07 -19.21
CA GLY A 101 7.40 -2.40 -20.63
C GLY A 101 5.99 -2.78 -21.09
N GLY A 102 4.97 -2.24 -20.42
CA GLY A 102 3.58 -2.23 -20.85
C GLY A 102 2.68 -3.35 -20.33
N GLY A 103 1.39 -3.00 -20.23
CA GLY A 103 0.32 -3.87 -19.74
C GLY A 103 0.17 -3.88 -18.22
N ALA A 104 -0.93 -4.48 -17.74
CA ALA A 104 -1.18 -4.59 -16.31
C ALA A 104 -0.30 -5.67 -15.66
N PRO A 105 0.26 -5.43 -14.46
CA PRO A 105 0.95 -6.45 -13.69
C PRO A 105 -0.02 -7.58 -13.28
N THR A 106 0.47 -8.82 -13.25
CA THR A 106 -0.27 -9.93 -12.65
C THR A 106 -0.06 -9.94 -11.14
N LEU A 107 -1.16 -9.87 -10.38
CA LEU A 107 -1.11 -10.07 -8.93
C LEU A 107 -0.82 -11.55 -8.63
N PRO A 108 0.08 -11.85 -7.67
CA PRO A 108 0.19 -13.21 -7.15
C PRO A 108 -1.15 -13.68 -6.58
N ALA A 109 -1.43 -14.98 -6.70
CA ALA A 109 -2.57 -15.57 -6.01
C ALA A 109 -2.48 -15.22 -4.52
N VAL A 110 -3.59 -14.73 -3.96
CA VAL A 110 -3.69 -14.50 -2.52
C VAL A 110 -3.53 -15.88 -1.89
N ARG A 111 -2.47 -16.08 -1.11
CA ARG A 111 -2.41 -17.25 -0.23
C ARG A 111 -3.49 -17.02 0.82
N GLU A 112 -4.50 -17.87 0.83
CA GLU A 112 -5.38 -18.00 1.98
C GLU A 112 -4.46 -18.20 3.19
N ARG A 113 -4.58 -17.33 4.20
CA ARG A 113 -3.94 -17.63 5.47
C ARG A 113 -4.63 -18.89 5.95
N ASP A 114 -3.86 -19.94 6.20
CA ASP A 114 -4.37 -21.11 6.91
C ASP A 114 -5.11 -20.58 8.15
N GLU A 115 -6.40 -20.87 8.27
CA GLU A 115 -7.27 -20.41 9.35
C GLU A 115 -6.87 -21.00 10.72
N GLU A 116 -5.75 -21.71 10.79
CA GLU A 116 -5.30 -22.57 11.90
C GLU A 116 -4.95 -21.82 13.19
N ASP A 117 -4.87 -20.49 13.19
CA ASP A 117 -4.56 -19.67 14.38
C ASP A 117 -5.78 -18.95 15.00
N ALA A 118 -6.99 -19.17 14.48
CA ALA A 118 -8.21 -18.81 15.21
C ALA A 118 -8.51 -19.95 16.20
N GLY A 119 -7.77 -20.00 17.32
CA GLY A 119 -8.07 -20.92 18.42
C GLY A 119 -9.56 -20.93 18.72
N GLU A 120 -10.13 -22.11 19.00
CA GLU A 120 -11.56 -22.33 19.28
C GLU A 120 -12.14 -21.18 20.10
N VAL A 121 -12.86 -20.28 19.45
CA VAL A 121 -13.65 -19.26 20.13
C VAL A 121 -14.90 -19.94 20.64
N ASP A 122 -14.79 -20.56 21.81
CA ASP A 122 -15.95 -21.03 22.55
C ASP A 122 -16.90 -19.84 22.76
N PHE A 123 -18.06 -19.91 22.12
CA PHE A 123 -19.12 -18.93 22.27
C PHE A 123 -19.57 -18.91 23.73
N TRP A 124 -19.23 -17.84 24.45
CA TRP A 124 -19.67 -17.62 25.83
C TRP A 124 -20.84 -16.63 25.82
N PRO A 125 -22.10 -17.11 25.84
CA PRO A 125 -23.23 -16.19 25.94
C PRO A 125 -23.14 -15.41 27.25
N ASP A 126 -23.37 -14.10 27.16
CA ASP A 126 -23.55 -13.30 28.37
C ASP A 126 -24.76 -13.85 29.16
N PRO A 127 -24.68 -13.87 30.51
CA PRO A 127 -25.84 -14.23 31.32
C PRO A 127 -26.99 -13.27 31.02
N ASP A 128 -28.21 -13.79 30.97
CA ASP A 128 -29.42 -12.97 30.83
C ASP A 128 -29.39 -11.84 31.85
N GLY A 129 -29.46 -10.60 31.36
CA GLY A 129 -29.50 -9.41 32.20
C GLY A 129 -30.72 -9.46 33.15
N PRO A 130 -30.72 -8.69 34.25
CA PRO A 130 -31.85 -8.67 35.15
C PRO A 130 -33.14 -8.32 34.40
N GLU A 131 -34.23 -9.04 34.67
CA GLU A 131 -35.57 -8.65 34.19
C GLU A 131 -35.82 -7.22 34.66
N PHE A 132 -35.81 -6.27 33.72
CA PHE A 132 -36.24 -4.91 34.00
C PHE A 132 -37.75 -4.95 34.29
N GLY A 133 -38.10 -5.13 35.56
CA GLY A 133 -39.46 -5.07 36.07
C GLY A 133 -39.75 -3.73 36.72
N ALA A 134 -40.55 -2.89 36.05
CA ALA A 134 -41.67 -2.09 36.57
C ALA A 134 -42.15 -1.09 35.51
#